data_AF-A0A819FKQ6-F1
#
_entry.id   AF-A0A819FKQ6-F1
#
_cell.length_a   1.000
_cell.length_b   1.000
_cell.length_c   1.000
_cell.angle_alpha   90.00
_cell.angle_beta   90.00
_cell.angle_gamma   90.00
#
_symmetry.space_group_name_H-M   'P 1'
#
loop_
_entity.id
_entity.type
_entity.pdbx_description
1 polymer ?
#
loop_
_entity_poly.entity_id
_entity_poly.type
_entity_poly.pdbx_seq_one_letter_code
_entity_poly.pdbx_strand_id
1 'polypeptide(L)'
;MSVYTTITASLPFIEVDLNLSPQEMSMFINGLKYVIPCTSQFSSKSIEQLVSEQYQNHRIPTANKSAKEAFQALQCILHELQSKKLSRKLEKRAKHEYKIVESIRHLLRDRSDIVIRRTDKSKVFYIAYQEITSGRCPLSDMLYAVQTLLSSLVTQKALSFQQYSKISPRLNKLELGHYHGLPKPHKPGTRLRPIIACIHAPATLVSKFLNDLLVPIYLNVAREITFINGIDVIRKLEKYILDGHFQTTTKFIIIDVTDLYTIIPREGALHALMRFLEKNSHHGKVGTLSIDAIMRMARLILDTNCFAYNNKYYQQTRGGAMGSAFTQVLANIYMFEWEQDLIKHQTVHKAMYGRFVKHLLNEKG
;
A
#
# COMPACT_ATOMS: atom_id res chain seq x y z
N MET A 1 -27.22 7.52 -6.84
CA MET A 1 -27.21 6.12 -7.34
C MET A 1 -25.85 5.51 -7.03
N SER A 2 -25.87 4.33 -6.39
CA SER A 2 -24.73 3.65 -5.78
C SER A 2 -23.66 3.24 -6.81
N VAL A 3 -22.45 3.80 -6.70
CA VAL A 3 -21.29 3.50 -7.57
C VAL A 3 -20.44 2.33 -7.02
N TYR A 4 -20.81 1.73 -5.88
CA TYR A 4 -19.92 0.80 -5.16
C TYR A 4 -20.50 -0.60 -4.95
N THR A 5 -21.25 -1.13 -5.92
CA THR A 5 -21.75 -2.52 -5.88
C THR A 5 -20.71 -3.57 -6.27
N THR A 6 -19.54 -3.18 -6.79
CA THR A 6 -18.49 -4.12 -7.20
C THR A 6 -17.12 -3.63 -6.71
N ILE A 7 -16.37 -4.47 -5.98
CA ILE A 7 -14.97 -4.19 -5.63
C ILE A 7 -14.13 -4.41 -6.90
N THR A 8 -14.10 -3.43 -7.80
CA THR A 8 -13.18 -3.48 -8.94
C THR A 8 -11.77 -3.15 -8.47
N ALA A 9 -10.75 -3.71 -9.13
CA ALA A 9 -9.37 -3.18 -9.03
C ALA A 9 -9.46 -1.67 -9.25
N SER A 10 -9.14 -0.90 -8.21
CA SER A 10 -9.30 0.55 -8.29
C SER A 10 -8.44 1.06 -9.44
N LEU A 11 -9.11 1.67 -10.43
CA LEU A 11 -8.50 2.76 -11.19
C LEU A 11 -7.83 3.66 -10.14
N PRO A 12 -6.56 4.06 -10.26
CA PRO A 12 -6.00 5.04 -9.34
C PRO A 12 -6.87 6.28 -9.39
N PHE A 13 -7.66 6.44 -8.32
CA PHE A 13 -8.48 7.61 -8.11
C PHE A 13 -7.51 8.78 -7.92
N ILE A 14 -7.59 9.77 -8.79
CA ILE A 14 -6.92 11.05 -8.61
C ILE A 14 -7.96 11.92 -7.89
N GLU A 15 -7.86 12.01 -6.56
CA GLU A 15 -8.83 12.74 -5.70
C GLU A 15 -8.53 14.23 -5.59
N VAL A 16 -7.45 14.69 -6.22
CA VAL A 16 -7.30 16.11 -6.55
C VAL A 16 -7.92 16.29 -7.92
N ASP A 17 -8.88 17.20 -8.07
CA ASP A 17 -9.35 17.59 -9.39
C ASP A 17 -8.19 18.29 -10.12
N LEU A 18 -7.38 17.48 -10.78
CA LEU A 18 -6.20 17.91 -11.52
C LEU A 18 -6.60 18.38 -12.93
N ASN A 19 -7.90 18.43 -13.27
CA ASN A 19 -8.41 18.73 -14.61
C ASN A 19 -7.64 17.95 -15.70
N LEU A 20 -7.27 16.70 -15.39
CA LEU A 20 -6.47 15.89 -16.29
C LEU A 20 -7.32 15.43 -17.45
N SER A 21 -6.76 15.53 -18.66
CA SER A 21 -7.34 14.91 -19.83
C SER A 21 -7.46 13.39 -19.63
N PRO A 22 -8.40 12.72 -20.33
CA PRO A 22 -8.53 11.25 -20.29
C PRO A 22 -7.21 10.51 -20.59
N GLN A 23 -6.34 11.13 -21.39
CA GLN A 23 -5.04 10.58 -21.78
C GLN A 23 -4.00 10.67 -20.65
N GLU A 24 -3.94 11.80 -19.95
CA GLU A 24 -3.10 11.98 -18.75
C GLU A 24 -3.56 11.06 -17.62
N MET A 25 -4.88 10.97 -17.41
CA MET A 25 -5.50 10.04 -16.46
C MET A 25 -5.12 8.59 -16.79
N SER A 26 -5.21 8.17 -18.06
CA SER A 26 -4.79 6.84 -18.50
C SER A 26 -3.30 6.57 -18.27
N MET A 27 -2.43 7.59 -18.41
CA MET A 27 -1.00 7.47 -18.15
C MET A 27 -0.68 7.31 -16.66
N PHE A 28 -1.39 8.05 -15.78
CA PHE A 28 -1.31 7.84 -14.34
C PHE A 28 -1.80 6.45 -13.92
N ILE A 29 -2.85 5.95 -14.58
CA ILE A 29 -3.45 4.65 -14.30
C ILE A 29 -2.55 3.48 -14.66
N ASN A 30 -2.04 3.49 -15.88
CA ASN A 30 -1.36 2.34 -16.45
C ASN A 30 0.17 2.44 -16.35
N GLY A 31 0.67 3.58 -15.87
CA GLY A 31 2.08 3.95 -15.92
C GLY A 31 2.59 4.16 -17.35
N LEU A 32 3.84 4.61 -17.47
CA LEU A 32 4.53 4.61 -18.76
C LEU A 32 4.63 3.16 -19.25
N LYS A 33 4.13 2.89 -20.45
CA LYS A 33 4.27 1.59 -21.10
C LYS A 33 5.63 1.56 -21.82
N TYR A 34 6.71 1.57 -21.04
CA TYR A 34 8.12 1.59 -21.42
C TYR A 34 8.38 1.18 -22.88
N VAL A 35 8.39 2.16 -23.78
CA VAL A 35 9.43 2.20 -24.79
C VAL A 35 10.62 2.76 -24.03
N ILE A 36 11.79 2.09 -24.05
CA ILE A 36 13.02 2.70 -23.55
C ILE A 36 13.09 4.08 -24.20
N PRO A 37 12.96 5.18 -23.46
CA PRO A 37 13.14 6.47 -24.07
C PRO A 37 14.60 6.45 -24.49
N CYS A 38 14.88 6.65 -25.78
CA CYS A 38 16.13 7.30 -26.15
C CYS A 38 16.08 8.66 -25.47
N THR A 39 16.47 8.71 -24.19
CA THR A 39 16.52 9.93 -23.39
C THR A 39 17.40 10.95 -24.08
N SER A 40 18.39 10.51 -24.86
CA SER A 40 19.25 11.35 -25.68
C SER A 40 18.58 12.10 -26.83
N GLN A 41 17.40 11.68 -27.32
CA GLN A 41 16.70 12.40 -28.39
C GLN A 41 15.69 13.44 -27.87
N PHE A 42 15.36 13.40 -26.58
CA PHE A 42 14.39 14.29 -25.93
C PHE A 42 14.94 14.96 -24.66
N SER A 43 16.23 14.80 -24.39
CA SER A 43 16.99 15.48 -23.36
C SER A 43 18.00 16.39 -24.04
N SER A 44 18.21 17.58 -23.50
CA SER A 44 19.30 18.48 -23.91
C SER A 44 20.68 17.99 -23.48
N LYS A 45 20.77 16.87 -22.76
CA LYS A 45 22.03 16.30 -22.25
C LYS A 45 22.60 15.25 -23.22
N SER A 46 23.91 15.25 -23.38
CA SER A 46 24.60 14.24 -24.20
C SER A 46 24.52 12.84 -23.57
N ILE A 47 24.71 11.80 -24.39
CA ILE A 47 24.73 10.41 -23.92
C ILE A 47 25.85 10.24 -22.88
N GLU A 48 27.02 10.86 -23.08
CA GLU A 48 28.11 10.79 -22.10
C GLU A 48 27.74 11.44 -20.77
N GLN A 49 27.01 12.56 -20.79
CA GLN A 49 26.56 13.24 -19.57
C GLN A 49 25.57 12.38 -18.77
N LEU A 50 24.60 11.75 -19.45
CA LEU A 50 23.62 10.87 -18.81
C LEU A 50 24.29 9.64 -18.18
N VAL A 51 25.26 9.03 -18.86
CA VAL A 51 26.01 7.87 -18.34
C VAL A 51 26.91 8.26 -17.17
N SER A 52 27.57 9.42 -17.24
CA SER A 52 28.44 9.93 -16.17
C SER A 52 27.68 10.30 -14.90
N GLU A 53 26.48 10.91 -15.02
CA GLU A 53 25.61 11.18 -13.87
C GLU A 53 25.13 9.88 -13.19
N GLN A 54 24.85 8.84 -13.96
CA GLN A 54 24.51 7.52 -13.41
C GLN A 54 25.73 6.90 -12.71
N TYR A 55 26.94 7.08 -13.23
CA TYR A 55 28.19 6.58 -12.63
C TYR A 55 28.48 7.20 -11.26
N GLN A 56 28.37 8.53 -11.13
CA GLN A 56 28.60 9.23 -9.86
C GLN A 56 27.52 8.91 -8.80
N ASN A 57 26.26 8.79 -9.21
CA ASN A 57 25.15 8.52 -8.28
C ASN A 57 25.20 7.11 -7.66
N HIS A 58 25.83 6.13 -8.32
CA HIS A 58 25.89 4.74 -7.83
C HIS A 58 27.13 4.40 -7.00
N ARG A 59 28.02 5.38 -6.72
CA ARG A 59 29.23 5.23 -5.87
C ARG A 59 30.03 3.94 -6.16
N ILE A 60 30.20 3.59 -7.43
CA ILE A 60 30.92 2.37 -7.81
C ILE A 60 32.43 2.60 -7.57
N PRO A 61 33.12 1.74 -6.81
CA PRO A 61 34.54 1.92 -6.52
C PRO A 61 35.38 1.86 -7.81
N THR A 62 36.11 2.93 -8.10
CA THR A 62 36.95 3.09 -9.31
C THR A 62 38.14 2.14 -9.38
N ALA A 63 38.41 1.38 -8.31
CA ALA A 63 39.54 0.46 -8.19
C ALA A 63 39.27 -0.96 -8.73
N ASN A 64 38.01 -1.36 -8.92
CA ASN A 64 37.68 -2.73 -9.35
C ASN A 64 37.66 -2.84 -10.89
N LYS A 65 38.64 -3.57 -11.43
CA LYS A 65 38.82 -3.75 -12.89
C LYS A 65 37.64 -4.47 -13.55
N SER A 66 37.08 -5.50 -12.92
CA SER A 66 35.91 -6.22 -13.44
C SER A 66 34.63 -5.37 -13.43
N ALA A 67 34.50 -4.46 -12.46
CA ALA A 67 33.39 -3.50 -12.45
C ALA A 67 33.50 -2.47 -13.58
N LYS A 68 34.72 -2.04 -13.93
CA LYS A 68 34.97 -1.16 -15.08
C LYS A 68 34.66 -1.85 -16.41
N GLU A 69 35.09 -3.10 -16.56
CA GLU A 69 34.86 -3.89 -17.78
C GLU A 69 33.36 -4.19 -17.99
N ALA A 70 32.66 -4.60 -16.94
CA ALA A 70 31.21 -4.81 -17.00
C ALA A 70 30.44 -3.52 -17.33
N PHE A 71 30.90 -2.38 -16.80
CA PHE A 71 30.28 -1.08 -17.08
C PHE A 71 30.59 -0.58 -18.50
N GLN A 72 31.80 -0.78 -19.01
CA GLN A 72 32.13 -0.50 -20.41
C GLN A 72 31.28 -1.34 -21.36
N ALA A 73 31.08 -2.63 -21.06
CA ALA A 73 30.17 -3.48 -21.83
C ALA A 73 28.73 -2.93 -21.80
N LEU A 74 28.25 -2.49 -20.64
CA LEU A 74 26.93 -1.87 -20.48
C LEU A 74 26.81 -0.54 -21.23
N GLN A 75 27.88 0.27 -21.24
CA GLN A 75 27.96 1.53 -21.98
C GLN A 75 27.90 1.28 -23.49
N CYS A 76 28.62 0.28 -23.99
CA CYS A 76 28.54 -0.14 -25.39
C CYS A 76 27.13 -0.63 -25.76
N ILE A 77 26.51 -1.47 -24.93
CA ILE A 77 25.14 -1.97 -25.14
C ILE A 77 24.14 -0.80 -25.14
N LEU A 78 24.27 0.14 -24.20
CA LEU A 78 23.42 1.33 -24.14
C LEU A 78 23.61 2.21 -25.38
N HIS A 79 24.84 2.42 -25.83
CA HIS A 79 25.15 3.17 -27.03
C HIS A 79 24.56 2.51 -28.28
N GLU A 80 24.64 1.18 -28.37
CA GLU A 80 24.07 0.39 -29.47
C GLU A 80 22.53 0.41 -29.46
N LEU A 81 21.91 0.30 -28.29
CA LEU A 81 20.46 0.37 -28.12
C LEU A 81 19.91 1.78 -28.38
N GLN A 82 20.67 2.83 -28.06
CA GLN A 82 20.27 4.23 -28.28
C GLN A 82 20.55 4.76 -29.69
N SER A 83 21.51 4.16 -30.41
CA SER A 83 21.83 4.49 -31.81
C SER A 83 20.94 3.74 -32.81
N LYS A 84 20.32 2.62 -32.42
CA LYS A 84 19.32 1.92 -33.24
C LYS A 84 18.09 2.80 -33.42
N LYS A 85 17.82 3.17 -34.67
CA LYS A 85 16.67 3.99 -35.06
C LYS A 85 15.38 3.26 -34.69
N LEU A 86 14.57 3.86 -33.82
CA LEU A 86 13.26 3.32 -33.46
C LEU A 86 12.40 3.17 -34.72
N SER A 87 11.51 2.18 -34.72
CA SER A 87 10.47 2.13 -35.74
C SER A 87 9.62 3.39 -35.66
N ARG A 88 9.16 3.92 -36.81
CA ARG A 88 8.33 5.14 -36.87
C ARG A 88 7.11 5.07 -35.93
N LYS A 89 6.56 3.86 -35.72
CA LYS A 89 5.44 3.61 -34.80
C LYS A 89 5.82 3.83 -33.34
N LEU A 90 6.99 3.34 -32.92
CA LEU A 90 7.51 3.52 -31.56
C LEU A 90 7.95 4.96 -31.30
N GLU A 91 8.54 5.63 -32.30
CA GLU A 91 8.95 7.03 -32.19
C GLU A 91 7.75 7.98 -31.99
N LYS A 92 6.69 7.81 -32.80
CA LYS A 92 5.44 8.58 -32.65
C LYS A 92 4.82 8.37 -31.27
N ARG A 93 4.83 7.14 -30.78
CA ARG A 93 4.32 6.81 -29.44
C ARG A 93 5.16 7.44 -28.33
N ALA A 94 6.48 7.37 -28.41
CA ALA A 94 7.38 7.98 -27.44
C ALA A 94 7.20 9.51 -27.36
N LYS A 95 7.08 10.18 -28.52
CA LYS A 95 6.79 11.63 -28.60
C LYS A 95 5.45 11.98 -27.95
N HIS A 96 4.44 11.14 -28.15
CA HIS A 96 3.12 11.33 -27.53
C HIS A 96 3.17 11.17 -26.01
N GLU A 97 3.77 10.07 -25.51
CA GLU A 97 3.91 9.84 -24.06
C GLU A 97 4.76 10.93 -23.38
N TYR A 98 5.82 11.43 -24.03
CA TYR A 98 6.64 12.54 -23.52
C TYR A 98 5.87 13.85 -23.36
N LYS A 99 5.02 14.20 -24.34
CA LYS A 99 4.18 15.42 -24.26
C LYS A 99 3.20 15.36 -23.09
N ILE A 100 2.63 14.18 -22.82
CA ILE A 100 1.75 13.96 -21.67
C ILE A 100 2.51 14.16 -20.35
N VAL A 101 3.73 13.64 -20.24
CA VAL A 101 4.58 13.84 -19.06
C VAL A 101 4.89 15.32 -18.80
N GLU A 102 5.25 16.08 -19.84
CA GLU A 102 5.54 17.51 -19.71
C GLU A 102 4.30 18.34 -19.36
N SER A 103 3.13 17.99 -19.94
CA SER A 103 1.85 18.61 -19.57
C SER A 103 1.54 18.45 -18.08
N ILE A 104 1.66 17.23 -17.56
CA ILE A 104 1.48 16.92 -16.14
C ILE A 104 2.49 17.68 -15.27
N ARG A 105 3.76 17.75 -15.68
CA ARG A 105 4.79 18.52 -14.95
C ARG A 105 4.48 20.00 -14.88
N HIS A 106 3.96 20.59 -15.97
CA HIS A 106 3.55 21.97 -15.99
C HIS A 106 2.34 22.23 -15.08
N LEU A 107 1.33 21.37 -15.13
CA LEU A 107 0.13 21.43 -14.27
C LEU A 107 0.45 21.39 -12.77
N LEU A 108 1.51 20.65 -12.40
CA LEU A 108 1.88 20.41 -11.01
C LEU A 108 2.98 21.37 -10.51
N ARG A 109 3.51 22.25 -11.36
CA ARG A 109 4.63 23.14 -11.01
C ARG A 109 4.30 24.12 -9.88
N ASP A 110 3.05 24.58 -9.81
CA ASP A 110 2.62 25.63 -8.89
C ASP A 110 1.79 25.10 -7.69
N ARG A 111 1.65 23.77 -7.57
CA ARG A 111 0.86 23.11 -6.51
C ARG A 111 1.75 22.70 -5.33
N SER A 112 1.95 23.62 -4.38
CA SER A 112 2.74 23.37 -3.16
C SER A 112 2.08 22.42 -2.16
N ASP A 113 0.78 22.17 -2.30
CA ASP A 113 -0.01 21.22 -1.51
C ASP A 113 0.22 19.75 -1.89
N ILE A 114 0.94 19.50 -3.00
CA ILE A 114 1.13 18.18 -3.57
C ILE A 114 2.61 17.80 -3.57
N VAL A 115 2.97 16.77 -2.79
CA VAL A 115 4.32 16.20 -2.80
C VAL A 115 4.34 14.94 -3.66
N ILE A 116 5.08 15.01 -4.77
CA ILE A 116 5.23 13.91 -5.71
C ILE A 116 6.51 13.13 -5.41
N ARG A 117 6.40 11.86 -5.00
CA ARG A 117 7.56 10.97 -4.84
C ARG A 117 7.47 9.74 -5.74
N ARG A 118 8.63 9.36 -6.30
CA ARG A 118 8.83 8.12 -7.03
C ARG A 118 8.82 6.98 -6.01
N THR A 119 7.85 6.07 -6.12
CA THR A 119 7.77 4.92 -5.20
C THR A 119 8.84 3.90 -5.58
N ASP A 120 9.20 3.03 -4.63
CA ASP A 120 10.22 2.00 -4.84
C ASP A 120 9.67 0.74 -5.54
N LYS A 121 8.33 0.60 -5.62
CA LYS A 121 7.66 -0.56 -6.22
C LYS A 121 6.71 -0.25 -7.39
N SER A 122 6.25 0.99 -7.57
CA SER A 122 5.43 1.38 -8.72
C SER A 122 6.10 2.47 -9.55
N LYS A 123 5.83 2.47 -10.85
CA LYS A 123 6.32 3.48 -11.80
C LYS A 123 5.45 4.75 -11.77
N VAL A 124 4.63 4.89 -10.71
CA VAL A 124 3.56 5.87 -10.55
C VAL A 124 3.88 6.75 -9.33
N PHE A 125 3.50 8.02 -9.43
CA PHE A 125 3.65 9.02 -8.38
C PHE A 125 2.58 8.83 -7.29
N TYR A 126 2.96 8.96 -6.01
CA TYR A 126 2.07 8.61 -4.90
C TYR A 126 1.85 9.77 -3.91
N ILE A 127 0.58 10.14 -3.72
CA ILE A 127 0.10 11.11 -2.72
C ILE A 127 -0.69 10.30 -1.68
N ALA A 128 -0.07 9.97 -0.54
CA ALA A 128 -0.74 9.28 0.59
C ALA A 128 -1.04 10.21 1.76
N TYR A 129 -0.39 11.36 1.78
CA TYR A 129 -0.30 12.24 2.93
C TYR A 129 -0.64 13.65 2.48
N GLN A 130 -1.49 14.31 3.26
CA GLN A 130 -1.85 15.70 3.08
C GLN A 130 -1.27 16.50 4.23
N GLU A 131 -0.62 17.62 3.92
CA GLU A 131 -0.14 18.55 4.94
C GLU A 131 -1.34 19.24 5.61
N ILE A 132 -1.32 19.32 6.94
CA ILE A 132 -2.29 20.09 7.71
C ILE A 132 -1.81 21.54 7.74
N THR A 133 -2.38 22.36 6.87
CA THR A 133 -1.94 23.75 6.62
C THR A 133 -2.27 24.73 7.74
N SER A 134 -3.13 24.35 8.68
CA SER A 134 -3.47 25.20 9.83
C SER A 134 -2.31 25.42 10.79
N GLY A 135 -1.25 24.60 10.69
CA GLY A 135 -0.09 24.63 11.61
C GLY A 135 -0.42 24.19 13.04
N ARG A 136 -1.68 23.86 13.34
CA ARG A 136 -2.10 23.37 14.65
C ARG A 136 -1.84 21.88 14.77
N CYS A 137 -1.28 21.47 15.90
CA CYS A 137 -1.06 20.06 16.20
C CYS A 137 -2.41 19.32 16.30
N PRO A 138 -2.66 18.27 15.50
CA PRO A 138 -3.95 17.56 15.51
C PRO A 138 -4.15 16.65 16.73
N LEU A 139 -3.15 16.55 17.62
CA LEU A 139 -3.16 15.59 18.74
C LEU A 139 -4.38 15.77 19.67
N SER A 140 -4.76 17.02 19.96
CA SER A 140 -5.91 17.30 20.83
C SER A 140 -7.24 16.90 20.18
N ASP A 141 -7.40 17.20 18.89
CA ASP A 141 -8.62 16.86 18.14
C ASP A 141 -8.77 15.34 18.02
N MET A 142 -7.65 14.65 17.77
CA MET A 142 -7.61 13.19 17.74
C MET A 142 -7.95 12.57 19.10
N LEU A 143 -7.41 13.12 20.20
CA LEU A 143 -7.74 12.68 21.55
C LEU A 143 -9.22 12.85 21.84
N TYR A 144 -9.77 14.02 21.55
CA TYR A 144 -11.19 14.32 21.74
C TYR A 144 -12.06 13.34 20.96
N ALA A 145 -11.79 13.13 19.66
CA ALA A 145 -12.54 12.20 18.84
C ALA A 145 -12.53 10.76 19.39
N VAL A 146 -11.38 10.28 19.88
CA VAL A 146 -11.27 8.97 20.53
C VAL A 146 -12.08 8.92 21.81
N GLN A 147 -11.93 9.90 22.70
CA GLN A 147 -12.66 9.93 23.97
C GLN A 147 -14.18 9.98 23.75
N THR A 148 -14.66 10.84 22.85
CA THR A 148 -16.08 10.95 22.51
C THR A 148 -16.64 9.63 21.97
N LEU A 149 -15.92 8.95 21.08
CA LEU A 149 -16.36 7.64 20.59
C LEU A 149 -16.42 6.61 21.72
N LEU A 150 -15.36 6.50 22.52
CA LEU A 150 -15.28 5.51 23.60
C LEU A 150 -16.37 5.74 24.66
N SER A 151 -16.61 7.00 25.05
CA SER A 151 -17.69 7.34 25.98
C SER A 151 -19.06 6.97 25.41
N SER A 152 -19.33 7.28 24.14
CA SER A 152 -20.57 6.90 23.46
C SER A 152 -20.79 5.39 23.46
N LEU A 153 -19.74 4.59 23.20
CA LEU A 153 -19.81 3.13 23.19
C LEU A 153 -20.05 2.53 24.58
N VAL A 154 -19.55 3.16 25.65
CA VAL A 154 -19.85 2.76 27.03
C VAL A 154 -21.30 3.07 27.39
N THR A 155 -21.80 4.27 27.05
CA THR A 155 -23.20 4.65 27.27
C THR A 155 -24.17 3.71 26.57
N GLN A 156 -23.81 3.25 25.36
CA GLN A 156 -24.56 2.27 24.58
C GLN A 156 -24.40 0.82 25.08
N LYS A 157 -23.65 0.60 26.17
CA LYS A 157 -23.32 -0.74 26.72
C LYS A 157 -22.61 -1.67 25.72
N ALA A 158 -21.99 -1.11 24.68
CA ALA A 158 -21.24 -1.84 23.69
C ALA A 158 -19.84 -2.24 24.20
N LEU A 159 -19.28 -1.41 25.09
CA LEU A 159 -18.04 -1.66 25.82
C LEU A 159 -18.30 -1.75 27.32
N SER A 160 -17.64 -2.70 27.99
CA SER A 160 -17.55 -2.72 29.45
C SER A 160 -16.60 -1.65 29.96
N PHE A 161 -16.74 -1.27 31.23
CA PHE A 161 -15.81 -0.33 31.87
C PHE A 161 -14.35 -0.81 31.82
N GLN A 162 -14.13 -2.12 31.97
CA GLN A 162 -12.79 -2.71 31.87
C GLN A 162 -12.22 -2.60 30.45
N GLN A 163 -13.04 -2.81 29.42
CA GLN A 163 -12.61 -2.61 28.03
C GLN A 163 -12.29 -1.14 27.76
N TYR A 164 -13.19 -0.23 28.16
CA TYR A 164 -12.99 1.21 28.05
C TYR A 164 -11.66 1.66 28.68
N SER A 165 -11.38 1.24 29.93
CA SER A 165 -10.14 1.58 30.62
C SER A 165 -8.90 1.03 29.90
N LYS A 166 -8.98 -0.20 29.36
CA LYS A 166 -7.86 -0.82 28.61
C LYS A 166 -7.57 -0.14 27.27
N ILE A 167 -8.58 0.38 26.60
CA ILE A 167 -8.44 0.97 25.25
C ILE A 167 -8.40 2.49 25.24
N SER A 168 -8.57 3.13 26.41
CA SER A 168 -8.46 4.58 26.56
C SER A 168 -7.01 5.05 26.40
N PRO A 169 -6.78 6.19 25.74
CA PRO A 169 -5.43 6.76 25.59
C PRO A 169 -4.75 7.04 26.93
N ARG A 170 -3.45 6.77 27.02
CA ARG A 170 -2.65 7.08 28.21
C ARG A 170 -2.16 8.51 28.16
N LEU A 171 -2.87 9.41 28.86
CA LEU A 171 -2.62 10.86 28.79
C LEU A 171 -1.17 11.26 29.12
N ASN A 172 -0.51 10.56 30.04
CA ASN A 172 0.86 10.85 30.45
C ASN A 172 1.95 10.44 29.43
N LYS A 173 1.59 9.69 28.39
CA LYS A 173 2.52 9.26 27.33
C LYS A 173 2.07 9.72 25.95
N LEU A 174 0.96 10.45 25.87
CA LEU A 174 0.28 10.76 24.62
C LEU A 174 1.20 11.55 23.68
N GLU A 175 1.37 11.05 22.46
CA GLU A 175 2.22 11.68 21.45
C GLU A 175 1.58 11.58 20.07
N LEU A 176 1.93 12.50 19.18
CA LEU A 176 1.54 12.41 17.78
C LEU A 176 2.44 11.38 17.07
N GLY A 177 1.94 10.73 16.02
CA GLY A 177 2.78 9.82 15.24
C GLY A 177 4.02 10.52 14.68
N HIS A 178 5.10 9.77 14.47
CA HIS A 178 6.34 10.28 13.87
C HIS A 178 6.75 9.49 12.63
N TYR A 179 7.09 10.20 11.56
CA TYR A 179 7.64 9.57 10.37
C TYR A 179 9.12 9.21 10.58
N HIS A 180 9.48 7.96 10.31
CA HIS A 180 10.87 7.52 10.19
C HIS A 180 11.04 6.53 9.04
N GLY A 181 12.25 6.41 8.52
CA GLY A 181 12.58 5.49 7.43
C GLY A 181 13.41 4.32 7.92
N LEU A 182 12.94 3.09 7.74
CA LEU A 182 13.79 1.91 7.98
C LEU A 182 14.55 1.52 6.71
N PRO A 183 15.89 1.36 6.75
CA PRO A 183 16.63 0.93 5.58
C PRO A 183 16.20 -0.47 5.12
N LYS A 184 16.10 -0.66 3.80
CA LYS A 184 15.94 -1.99 3.18
C LYS A 184 17.33 -2.48 2.74
N PRO A 185 18.08 -3.22 3.58
CA PRO A 185 19.49 -3.58 3.29
C PRO A 185 19.64 -4.45 2.04
N HIS A 186 18.60 -5.20 1.67
CA HIS A 186 18.55 -6.05 0.48
C HIS A 186 18.22 -5.28 -0.82
N LYS A 187 18.17 -3.94 -0.81
CA LYS A 187 17.88 -3.11 -1.99
C LYS A 187 19.05 -2.17 -2.29
N PRO A 188 19.49 -2.06 -3.56
CA PRO A 188 20.53 -1.11 -3.96
C PRO A 188 20.15 0.33 -3.55
N GLY A 189 21.13 1.06 -3.02
CA GLY A 189 20.97 2.45 -2.58
C GLY A 189 20.27 2.63 -1.22
N THR A 190 20.17 1.57 -0.40
CA THR A 190 19.64 1.61 0.98
C THR A 190 18.28 2.33 1.06
N ARG A 191 17.35 1.96 0.17
CA ARG A 191 16.02 2.60 0.11
C ARG A 191 15.31 2.48 1.45
N LEU A 192 14.69 3.57 1.89
CA LEU A 192 13.95 3.62 3.14
C LEU A 192 12.53 3.07 2.95
N ARG A 193 12.07 2.26 3.91
CA ARG A 193 10.65 1.96 4.13
C ARG A 193 10.08 3.05 5.03
N PRO A 194 9.11 3.85 4.56
CA PRO A 194 8.44 4.81 5.42
C PRO A 194 7.65 4.07 6.49
N ILE A 195 7.81 4.47 7.75
CA ILE A 195 7.03 3.98 8.90
C ILE A 195 6.51 5.17 9.67
N ILE A 196 5.25 5.08 10.08
CA ILE A 196 4.64 6.04 10.98
C ILE A 196 4.60 5.37 12.36
N ALA A 197 5.49 5.79 13.24
CA ALA A 197 5.50 5.35 14.63
C ALA A 197 4.33 6.01 15.37
N CYS A 198 3.26 5.27 15.60
CA CYS A 198 2.09 5.72 16.36
C CYS A 198 2.03 5.10 17.76
N ILE A 199 3.16 4.79 18.41
CA ILE A 199 3.19 3.96 19.62
C ILE A 199 2.32 4.56 20.74
N HIS A 200 2.33 5.87 20.91
CA HIS A 200 1.49 6.57 21.89
C HIS A 200 0.42 7.48 21.29
N ALA A 201 0.02 7.25 20.04
CA ALA A 201 -1.06 7.99 19.42
C ALA A 201 -2.44 7.64 20.04
N PRO A 202 -3.40 8.58 20.06
CA PRO A 202 -4.73 8.39 20.64
C PRO A 202 -5.45 7.11 20.20
N ALA A 203 -5.44 6.80 18.89
CA ALA A 203 -6.19 5.67 18.34
C ALA A 203 -5.46 4.32 18.44
N THR A 204 -4.24 4.26 18.98
CA THR A 204 -3.40 3.06 18.92
C THR A 204 -3.96 1.88 19.69
N LEU A 205 -4.51 2.12 20.88
CA LEU A 205 -5.11 1.06 21.70
C LEU A 205 -6.46 0.60 21.12
N VAL A 206 -7.23 1.51 20.53
CA VAL A 206 -8.45 1.19 19.75
C VAL A 206 -8.10 0.31 18.54
N SER A 207 -7.03 0.68 17.82
CA SER A 207 -6.51 -0.08 16.68
C SER A 207 -6.07 -1.49 17.08
N LYS A 208 -5.39 -1.63 18.22
CA LYS A 208 -5.01 -2.95 18.75
C LYS A 208 -6.23 -3.77 19.12
N PHE A 209 -7.20 -3.17 19.80
CA PHE A 209 -8.42 -3.84 20.21
C PHE A 209 -9.23 -4.38 19.02
N LEU A 210 -9.41 -3.59 17.95
CA LEU A 210 -10.06 -4.09 16.73
C LEU A 210 -9.25 -5.20 16.05
N ASN A 211 -7.92 -5.10 16.05
CA ASN A 211 -7.08 -6.17 15.51
C ASN A 211 -7.31 -7.49 16.27
N ASP A 212 -7.24 -7.44 17.60
CA ASP A 212 -7.40 -8.62 18.45
C ASP A 212 -8.81 -9.23 18.33
N LEU A 213 -9.82 -8.42 18.00
CA LEU A 213 -11.18 -8.86 17.71
C LEU A 213 -11.30 -9.53 16.33
N LEU A 214 -10.72 -8.95 15.29
CA LEU A 214 -10.97 -9.32 13.89
C LEU A 214 -10.05 -10.42 13.36
N VAL A 215 -8.79 -10.47 13.84
CA VAL A 215 -7.80 -11.45 13.36
C VAL A 215 -8.27 -12.90 13.56
N PRO A 216 -8.80 -13.31 14.72
CA PRO A 216 -9.28 -14.69 14.90
C PRO A 216 -10.39 -15.06 13.91
N ILE A 217 -11.31 -14.13 13.64
CA ILE A 217 -12.42 -14.34 12.71
C ILE A 217 -11.88 -14.50 11.29
N TYR A 218 -11.00 -13.58 10.88
CA TYR A 218 -10.34 -13.63 9.58
C TYR A 218 -9.59 -14.96 9.38
N LEU A 219 -8.78 -15.37 10.34
CA LEU A 219 -8.01 -16.61 10.28
C LEU A 219 -8.91 -17.85 10.20
N ASN A 220 -10.06 -17.83 10.88
CA ASN A 220 -11.02 -18.92 10.79
C ASN A 220 -11.65 -19.02 9.40
N VAL A 221 -12.07 -17.89 8.83
CA VAL A 221 -12.78 -17.81 7.54
C VAL A 221 -11.84 -18.04 6.36
N ALA A 222 -10.63 -17.49 6.41
CA ALA A 222 -9.66 -17.52 5.31
C ALA A 222 -8.60 -18.64 5.44
N ARG A 223 -8.80 -19.62 6.33
CA ARG A 223 -7.81 -20.67 6.66
C ARG A 223 -7.27 -21.40 5.43
N GLU A 224 -8.16 -21.81 4.53
CA GLU A 224 -7.81 -22.62 3.36
C GLU A 224 -6.91 -21.87 2.38
N ILE A 225 -7.14 -20.56 2.23
CA ILE A 225 -6.41 -19.71 1.29
C ILE A 225 -5.27 -18.92 1.93
N THR A 226 -5.06 -19.05 3.25
CA THR A 226 -3.98 -18.35 3.95
C THR A 226 -2.78 -19.28 4.05
N PHE A 227 -1.61 -18.77 3.67
CA PHE A 227 -0.33 -19.44 3.92
C PHE A 227 0.36 -18.78 5.11
N ILE A 228 0.56 -19.56 6.17
CA ILE A 228 1.19 -19.06 7.40
C ILE A 228 2.71 -18.98 7.23
N ASN A 229 3.31 -20.00 6.63
CA ASN A 229 4.74 -20.10 6.39
C ASN A 229 5.04 -21.08 5.24
N GLY A 230 6.32 -21.28 4.91
CA GLY A 230 6.72 -22.21 3.85
C GLY A 230 6.33 -23.67 4.10
N ILE A 231 6.32 -24.11 5.36
CA ILE A 231 5.93 -25.48 5.73
C ILE A 231 4.44 -25.73 5.44
N ASP A 232 3.59 -24.74 5.74
CA ASP A 232 2.16 -24.78 5.44
C ASP A 232 1.91 -24.89 3.92
N VAL A 233 2.70 -24.17 3.11
CA VAL A 233 2.64 -24.29 1.64
C VAL A 233 3.03 -25.70 1.19
N ILE A 234 4.12 -26.25 1.71
CA ILE A 234 4.58 -27.61 1.36
C ILE A 234 3.49 -28.64 1.67
N ARG A 235 2.89 -28.59 2.87
CA ARG A 235 1.81 -29.51 3.26
C ARG A 235 0.59 -29.41 2.36
N LYS A 236 0.19 -28.19 1.98
CA LYS A 236 -0.93 -27.98 1.05
C LYS A 236 -0.59 -28.47 -0.37
N LEU A 237 0.66 -28.34 -0.79
CA LEU A 237 1.14 -28.87 -2.08
C LEU A 237 1.22 -30.41 -2.08
N GLU A 238 1.71 -31.03 -1.00
CA GLU A 238 1.70 -32.49 -0.83
C GLU A 238 0.29 -33.04 -0.92
N LYS A 239 -0.67 -32.42 -0.22
CA LYS A 239 -2.08 -32.77 -0.34
C LYS A 239 -2.61 -32.62 -1.77
N TYR A 240 -2.27 -31.51 -2.43
CA TYR A 240 -2.65 -31.27 -3.83
C TYR A 240 -2.12 -32.36 -4.79
N ILE A 241 -0.91 -32.88 -4.53
CA ILE A 241 -0.32 -34.00 -5.27
C ILE A 241 -1.05 -35.30 -4.96
N LEU A 242 -1.31 -35.59 -3.68
CA LEU A 242 -2.03 -36.80 -3.24
C LEU A 242 -3.46 -36.87 -3.79
N ASP A 243 -4.13 -35.72 -3.91
CA ASP A 243 -5.48 -35.60 -4.50
C ASP A 243 -5.47 -35.77 -6.04
N GLY A 244 -4.29 -35.99 -6.66
CA GLY A 244 -4.15 -36.22 -8.09
C GLY A 244 -4.31 -34.97 -8.96
N HIS A 245 -4.24 -33.77 -8.36
CA HIS A 245 -4.42 -32.51 -9.07
C HIS A 245 -3.12 -31.99 -9.71
N PHE A 246 -1.97 -32.59 -9.37
CA PHE A 246 -0.67 -32.23 -9.93
C PHE A 246 -0.45 -32.90 -11.29
N GLN A 247 -0.29 -32.08 -12.34
CA GLN A 247 -0.16 -32.53 -13.71
C GLN A 247 1.13 -31.97 -14.33
N THR A 248 1.62 -32.59 -15.41
CA THR A 248 2.77 -32.08 -16.17
C THR A 248 2.53 -30.69 -16.79
N THR A 249 1.26 -30.29 -16.91
CA THR A 249 0.82 -28.98 -17.39
C THR A 249 0.66 -27.94 -16.27
N THR A 250 0.81 -28.32 -14.99
CA THR A 250 0.67 -27.42 -13.85
C THR A 250 1.75 -26.35 -13.87
N LYS A 251 1.34 -25.07 -13.74
CA LYS A 251 2.24 -23.92 -13.71
C LYS A 251 2.20 -23.25 -12.34
N PHE A 252 3.37 -22.83 -11.86
CA PHE A 252 3.50 -22.05 -10.64
C PHE A 252 3.56 -20.56 -10.97
N ILE A 253 2.68 -19.78 -10.33
CA ILE A 253 2.62 -18.33 -10.51
C ILE A 253 2.73 -17.68 -9.13
N ILE A 254 3.66 -16.73 -8.99
CA ILE A 254 3.83 -15.93 -7.77
C ILE A 254 3.53 -14.47 -8.14
N ILE A 255 2.62 -13.86 -7.39
CA ILE A 255 2.19 -12.47 -7.58
C ILE A 255 2.57 -11.67 -6.33
N ASP A 256 3.32 -10.57 -6.48
CA ASP A 256 3.61 -9.63 -5.39
C ASP A 256 2.67 -8.42 -5.48
N VAL A 257 1.89 -8.19 -4.43
CA VAL A 257 1.06 -6.98 -4.31
C VAL A 257 1.92 -5.87 -3.71
N THR A 258 2.12 -4.81 -4.46
CA THR A 258 2.99 -3.70 -4.06
C THR A 258 2.26 -2.73 -3.14
N ASP A 259 2.92 -2.32 -2.04
CA ASP A 259 2.49 -1.21 -1.17
C ASP A 259 1.07 -1.30 -0.59
N LEU A 260 0.54 -2.53 -0.45
CA LEU A 260 -0.83 -2.84 -0.04
C LEU A 260 -1.36 -1.91 1.07
N TYR A 261 -0.73 -1.88 2.24
CA TYR A 261 -1.20 -1.12 3.40
C TYR A 261 -1.34 0.37 3.14
N THR A 262 -0.43 0.95 2.36
CA THR A 262 -0.44 2.38 2.08
C THR A 262 -1.45 2.74 1.01
N ILE A 263 -1.74 1.86 0.04
CA ILE A 263 -2.51 2.21 -1.16
C ILE A 263 -3.99 1.81 -1.11
N ILE A 264 -4.39 0.95 -0.17
CA ILE A 264 -5.78 0.47 -0.14
C ILE A 264 -6.75 1.65 -0.05
N PRO A 265 -7.78 1.71 -0.93
CA PRO A 265 -8.84 2.72 -0.82
C PRO A 265 -9.58 2.57 0.50
N ARG A 266 -9.68 3.64 1.30
CA ARG A 266 -10.29 3.59 2.63
C ARG A 266 -11.74 3.15 2.59
N GLU A 267 -12.55 3.78 1.76
CA GLU A 267 -13.97 3.44 1.61
C GLU A 267 -14.15 2.02 1.07
N GLY A 268 -13.33 1.61 0.10
CA GLY A 268 -13.32 0.23 -0.41
C GLY A 268 -12.99 -0.79 0.69
N ALA A 269 -12.04 -0.49 1.56
CA ALA A 269 -11.65 -1.32 2.69
C ALA A 269 -12.74 -1.39 3.77
N LEU A 270 -13.36 -0.25 4.10
CA LEU A 270 -14.46 -0.19 5.05
C LEU A 270 -15.68 -0.94 4.53
N HIS A 271 -16.00 -0.84 3.24
CA HIS A 271 -17.06 -1.65 2.63
C HIS A 271 -16.73 -3.15 2.64
N ALA A 272 -15.47 -3.53 2.40
CA ALA A 272 -15.03 -4.92 2.53
C ALA A 272 -15.14 -5.43 3.97
N LEU A 273 -14.75 -4.61 4.95
CA LEU A 273 -14.94 -4.93 6.36
C LEU A 273 -16.41 -5.11 6.72
N MET A 274 -17.28 -4.21 6.26
CA MET A 274 -18.72 -4.29 6.51
C MET A 274 -19.31 -5.60 5.98
N ARG A 275 -19.07 -5.94 4.71
CA ARG A 275 -19.54 -7.21 4.12
C ARG A 275 -18.96 -8.43 4.84
N PHE A 276 -17.68 -8.36 5.20
CA PHE A 276 -17.04 -9.42 5.95
C PHE A 276 -17.71 -9.63 7.31
N LEU A 277 -18.06 -8.55 8.02
CA LEU A 277 -18.76 -8.62 9.31
C LEU A 277 -20.21 -9.11 9.15
N GLU A 278 -20.94 -8.67 8.13
CA GLU A 278 -22.30 -9.13 7.85
C GLU A 278 -22.35 -10.64 7.64
N LYS A 279 -21.38 -11.21 6.91
CA LYS A 279 -21.28 -12.65 6.65
C LYS A 279 -20.85 -13.47 7.87
N ASN A 280 -20.05 -12.89 8.77
CA ASN A 280 -19.34 -13.63 9.82
C ASN A 280 -19.71 -13.20 11.25
N SER A 281 -20.75 -12.38 11.41
CA SER A 281 -21.28 -11.98 12.71
C SER A 281 -22.41 -12.91 13.16
N HIS A 282 -22.63 -12.96 14.48
CA HIS A 282 -23.77 -13.66 15.06
C HIS A 282 -24.81 -12.62 15.47
N HIS A 283 -25.98 -12.65 14.82
CA HIS A 283 -27.06 -11.68 15.03
C HIS A 283 -26.61 -10.20 14.90
N GLY A 284 -25.75 -9.91 13.91
CA GLY A 284 -25.25 -8.55 13.66
C GLY A 284 -24.24 -8.05 14.71
N LYS A 285 -23.64 -8.96 15.49
CA LYS A 285 -22.66 -8.65 16.52
C LYS A 285 -21.43 -9.52 16.44
N VAL A 286 -20.31 -8.95 16.88
CA VAL A 286 -19.05 -9.66 17.14
C VAL A 286 -18.71 -9.46 18.62
N GLY A 287 -18.86 -10.52 19.40
CA GLY A 287 -18.87 -10.40 20.87
C GLY A 287 -20.01 -9.49 21.32
N THR A 288 -19.69 -8.42 22.06
CA THR A 288 -20.66 -7.43 22.54
C THR A 288 -20.90 -6.27 21.57
N LEU A 289 -20.06 -6.13 20.54
CA LEU A 289 -20.08 -4.98 19.63
C LEU A 289 -21.00 -5.24 18.45
N SER A 290 -21.84 -4.26 18.12
CA SER A 290 -22.56 -4.24 16.85
C SER A 290 -21.60 -3.97 15.69
N ILE A 291 -22.01 -4.35 14.48
CA ILE A 291 -21.28 -4.00 13.25
C ILE A 291 -21.07 -2.47 13.17
N ASP A 292 -22.10 -1.67 13.46
CA ASP A 292 -22.00 -0.21 13.48
C ASP A 292 -20.91 0.30 14.43
N ALA A 293 -20.83 -0.23 15.66
CA ALA A 293 -19.80 0.15 16.61
C ALA A 293 -18.39 -0.16 16.08
N ILE A 294 -18.19 -1.33 15.47
CA ILE A 294 -16.91 -1.73 14.86
C ILE A 294 -16.57 -0.81 13.70
N MET A 295 -17.53 -0.48 12.85
CA MET A 295 -17.35 0.42 11.71
C MET A 295 -16.99 1.85 12.14
N ARG A 296 -17.63 2.38 13.20
CA ARG A 296 -17.29 3.69 13.79
C ARG A 296 -15.87 3.70 14.34
N MET A 297 -15.45 2.63 15.03
CA MET A 297 -14.08 2.49 15.52
C MET A 297 -13.06 2.39 14.37
N ALA A 298 -13.38 1.61 13.33
CA ALA A 298 -12.54 1.43 12.15
C ALA A 298 -12.31 2.76 11.42
N ARG A 299 -13.39 3.52 11.19
CA ARG A 299 -13.34 4.84 10.55
C ARG A 299 -12.52 5.83 11.38
N LEU A 300 -12.75 5.89 12.69
CA LEU A 300 -11.97 6.73 13.61
C LEU A 300 -10.46 6.45 13.49
N ILE A 301 -10.03 5.18 13.46
CA ILE A 301 -8.61 4.80 13.34
C ILE A 301 -8.00 5.33 12.03
N LEU A 302 -8.74 5.25 10.92
CA LEU A 302 -8.27 5.72 9.62
C LEU A 302 -8.22 7.25 9.55
N ASP A 303 -9.22 7.92 10.11
CA ASP A 303 -9.36 9.38 10.06
C ASP A 303 -8.37 10.08 11.00
N THR A 304 -8.07 9.49 12.15
CA THR A 304 -7.13 10.05 13.15
C THR A 304 -5.68 9.64 12.92
N ASN A 305 -5.34 9.26 11.69
CA ASN A 305 -3.97 8.86 11.36
C ASN A 305 -3.13 10.05 10.92
N CYS A 306 -2.66 10.83 11.90
CA CYS A 306 -1.81 11.98 11.70
C CYS A 306 -0.41 11.80 12.32
N PHE A 307 0.57 12.46 11.73
CA PHE A 307 1.96 12.42 12.19
C PHE A 307 2.70 13.74 11.97
N ALA A 308 3.74 13.96 12.76
CA ALA A 308 4.69 15.05 12.57
C ALA A 308 5.88 14.58 11.72
N TYR A 309 6.29 15.44 10.78
CA TYR A 309 7.53 15.30 10.03
C TYR A 309 8.08 16.67 9.67
N ASN A 310 9.37 16.92 9.90
CA ASN A 310 10.05 18.16 9.54
C ASN A 310 9.29 19.44 9.99
N ASN A 311 8.91 19.49 11.26
CA ASN A 311 8.15 20.60 11.89
C ASN A 311 6.78 20.90 11.25
N LYS A 312 6.24 19.95 10.47
CA LYS A 312 4.92 20.03 9.85
C LYS A 312 4.09 18.83 10.27
N TYR A 313 2.77 18.98 10.16
CA TYR A 313 1.81 17.93 10.46
C TYR A 313 1.20 17.39 9.17
N TYR A 314 1.01 16.08 9.13
CA TYR A 314 0.47 15.39 7.99
C TYR A 314 -0.63 14.45 8.44
N GLN A 315 -1.70 14.36 7.64
CA GLN A 315 -2.72 13.34 7.77
C GLN A 315 -2.54 12.34 6.64
N GLN A 316 -2.53 11.05 6.96
CA GLN A 316 -2.65 10.04 5.94
C GLN A 316 -4.07 10.08 5.39
N THR A 317 -4.21 10.16 4.06
CA THR A 317 -5.51 10.22 3.36
C THR A 317 -5.81 8.92 2.60
N ARG A 318 -4.79 8.07 2.39
CA ARG A 318 -4.92 6.77 1.70
C ARG A 318 -4.34 5.62 2.48
N GLY A 319 -4.94 4.44 2.34
CA GLY A 319 -4.58 3.27 3.13
C GLY A 319 -4.66 3.56 4.63
N GLY A 320 -3.86 2.81 5.39
CA GLY A 320 -3.65 3.02 6.81
C GLY A 320 -2.17 3.10 7.17
N ALA A 321 -1.86 3.54 8.40
CA ALA A 321 -0.48 3.70 8.83
C ALA A 321 0.26 2.36 8.79
N MET A 322 1.43 2.36 8.15
CA MET A 322 2.41 1.29 8.34
C MET A 322 2.87 1.34 9.80
N GLY A 323 2.26 0.48 10.64
CA GLY A 323 2.44 0.48 12.09
C GLY A 323 1.13 0.36 12.88
N SER A 324 -0.02 0.65 12.25
CA SER A 324 -1.34 0.41 12.85
C SER A 324 -1.68 -1.08 12.77
N ALA A 325 -1.95 -1.70 13.93
CA ALA A 325 -2.36 -3.09 14.03
C ALA A 325 -3.65 -3.36 13.22
N PHE A 326 -4.60 -2.43 13.26
CA PHE A 326 -5.88 -2.56 12.55
C PHE A 326 -5.71 -2.51 11.03
N THR A 327 -4.80 -1.65 10.54
CA THR A 327 -4.53 -1.52 9.09
C THR A 327 -4.16 -2.86 8.46
N GLN A 328 -3.45 -3.70 9.20
CA GLN A 328 -3.05 -5.01 8.73
C GLN A 328 -4.21 -5.97 8.53
N VAL A 329 -5.04 -6.17 9.56
CA VAL A 329 -6.21 -7.04 9.43
C VAL A 329 -7.21 -6.49 8.42
N LEU A 330 -7.38 -5.17 8.35
CA LEU A 330 -8.23 -4.51 7.35
C LEU A 330 -7.75 -4.81 5.93
N ALA A 331 -6.44 -4.71 5.68
CA ALA A 331 -5.87 -5.04 4.37
C ALA A 331 -6.06 -6.50 3.98
N ASN A 332 -5.96 -7.41 4.96
CA ASN A 332 -6.20 -8.83 4.73
C ASN A 332 -7.66 -9.13 4.40
N ILE A 333 -8.60 -8.49 5.10
CA ILE A 333 -10.03 -8.60 4.82
C ILE A 333 -10.35 -8.01 3.44
N TYR A 334 -9.79 -6.84 3.11
CA TYR A 334 -9.95 -6.23 1.80
C TYR A 334 -9.46 -7.15 0.67
N MET A 335 -8.25 -7.71 0.81
CA MET A 335 -7.72 -8.66 -0.17
C MET A 335 -8.58 -9.92 -0.25
N PHE A 336 -9.01 -10.47 0.89
CA PHE A 336 -9.88 -11.64 0.91
C PHE A 336 -11.18 -11.41 0.14
N GLU A 337 -11.84 -10.27 0.35
CA GLU A 337 -13.06 -9.91 -0.38
C GLU A 337 -12.78 -9.65 -1.88
N TRP A 338 -11.63 -9.06 -2.21
CA TRP A 338 -11.22 -8.81 -3.60
C TRP A 338 -10.84 -10.10 -4.36
N GLU A 339 -10.30 -11.10 -3.66
CA GLU A 339 -9.81 -12.35 -4.22
C GLU A 339 -10.93 -13.40 -4.43
N GLN A 340 -12.19 -13.12 -4.05
CA GLN A 340 -13.28 -14.11 -4.06
C GLN A 340 -13.52 -14.75 -5.43
N ASP A 341 -13.53 -13.97 -6.51
CA ASP A 341 -13.75 -14.50 -7.86
C ASP A 341 -12.58 -15.39 -8.30
N LEU A 342 -11.35 -14.99 -7.95
CA LEU A 342 -10.16 -15.80 -8.18
C LEU A 342 -10.24 -17.11 -7.40
N ILE A 343 -10.52 -17.05 -6.10
CA ILE A 343 -10.65 -18.23 -5.23
C ILE A 343 -11.69 -19.18 -5.81
N LYS A 344 -12.88 -18.69 -6.15
CA LYS A 344 -13.95 -19.48 -6.77
C LYS A 344 -13.49 -20.15 -8.07
N HIS A 345 -12.83 -19.40 -8.94
CA HIS A 345 -12.29 -19.94 -10.19
C HIS A 345 -11.27 -21.05 -9.92
N GLN A 346 -10.30 -20.83 -9.02
CA GLN A 346 -9.28 -21.84 -8.70
C GLN A 346 -9.91 -23.09 -8.07
N THR A 347 -10.91 -22.94 -7.19
CA THR A 347 -11.66 -24.08 -6.62
C THR A 347 -12.37 -24.89 -7.68
N VAL A 348 -13.06 -24.25 -8.64
CA VAL A 348 -13.75 -24.94 -9.75
C VAL A 348 -12.77 -25.73 -10.61
N HIS A 349 -11.59 -25.17 -10.86
CA HIS A 349 -10.54 -25.81 -11.66
C HIS A 349 -9.61 -26.73 -10.86
N LYS A 350 -9.93 -26.99 -9.59
CA LYS A 350 -9.12 -27.81 -8.67
C LYS A 350 -7.65 -27.37 -8.64
N ALA A 351 -7.41 -26.07 -8.72
CA ALA A 351 -6.08 -25.47 -8.68
C ALA A 351 -5.78 -24.94 -7.27
N MET A 352 -4.51 -25.08 -6.85
CA MET A 352 -4.06 -24.58 -5.55
C MET A 352 -3.90 -23.06 -5.60
N TYR A 353 -4.52 -22.37 -4.64
CA TYR A 353 -4.35 -20.94 -4.43
C TYR A 353 -4.15 -20.64 -2.95
N GLY A 354 -3.28 -19.68 -2.67
CA GLY A 354 -3.23 -19.08 -1.35
C GLY A 354 -2.33 -17.85 -1.31
N ARG A 355 -2.51 -17.06 -0.26
CA ARG A 355 -1.81 -15.81 -0.03
C ARG A 355 -1.00 -15.89 1.25
N PHE A 356 0.26 -15.49 1.17
CA PHE A 356 1.05 -15.23 2.36
C PHE A 356 0.52 -14.00 3.07
N VAL A 357 0.13 -14.17 4.32
CA VAL A 357 -0.25 -13.04 5.16
C VAL A 357 0.94 -12.63 6.01
N LYS A 358 1.50 -11.46 5.71
CA LYS A 358 2.63 -10.94 6.45
C LYS A 358 2.17 -10.50 7.85
N HIS A 359 2.75 -11.11 8.90
CA HIS A 359 2.58 -10.78 10.33
C HIS A 359 1.17 -10.99 10.92
N LEU A 360 0.58 -12.18 10.81
CA LEU A 360 -0.52 -12.58 11.73
C LEU A 360 -0.05 -13.34 12.98
N LEU A 361 1.26 -13.53 13.12
CA LEU A 361 1.88 -14.03 14.33
C LEU A 361 2.74 -12.89 14.89
N ASN A 362 2.36 -12.39 16.06
CA ASN A 362 3.29 -11.68 16.93
C ASN A 362 4.46 -12.63 17.20
N GLU A 363 5.57 -12.45 16.49
CA GLU A 363 6.85 -12.94 16.98
C GLU A 363 7.18 -12.10 18.22
N LYS A 364 6.71 -12.58 19.38
CA LYS A 364 7.47 -12.42 20.61
C LYS A 364 8.64 -13.39 20.50
N GLY A 365 9.86 -12.87 20.42
CA GLY A 365 11.09 -13.64 20.35
C GLY A 365 12.16 -12.85 19.63
#